data_AF-A0A973KJ71-F1
#
_entry.id   AF-A0A973KJ71-F1
#
_cell.length_a   1.000
_cell.length_b   1.000
_cell.length_c   1.000
_cell.angle_alpha   90.00
_cell.angle_beta   90.00
_cell.angle_gamma   90.00
#
_symmetry.space_group_name_H-M   'P 1'
#
loop_
_entity.id
_entity.type
_entity.pdbx_description
1 polymer ?
#
loop_
_entity_poly.entity_id
_entity_poly.type
_entity_poly.pdbx_seq_one_letter_code
_entity_poly.pdbx_strand_id
1 'polypeptide(L)'
;MNLSRRSYALIAALVLSLLTLVYLGTRGSRDAVGEAGEAAPWPADDPCVKDAPHPSVWDEEEPRLVTLSHGYSSKSPLGGEKHFTIGASINVGRNSLVLHTPLARRGVSVRFCAPHGKGLMAEAKGLSPKSVETSAAKDGAIRVTREQPLRFMVELPPSALRHGYSMSDLMASTPPRSNDAADYPVLVLTVSDPGLDAPLVAVSFKPDSTPTAQALGVLPRS
;
A
#
# COMPACT_ATOMS: atom_id res chain seq x y z
N MET A 1 13.44 33.78 35.82
CA MET A 1 13.77 34.71 34.72
C MET A 1 12.48 35.41 34.31
N ASN A 2 12.31 36.68 34.67
CA ASN A 2 11.10 37.44 34.36
C ASN A 2 11.19 37.94 32.91
N LEU A 3 10.45 37.30 32.01
CA LEU A 3 10.31 37.77 30.64
C LEU A 3 9.66 39.16 30.64
N SER A 4 10.36 40.12 30.05
CA SER A 4 9.90 41.50 29.88
C SER A 4 8.57 41.53 29.12
N ARG A 5 7.69 42.50 29.44
CA ARG A 5 6.42 42.71 28.71
C ARG A 5 6.61 42.80 27.20
N ARG A 6 7.78 43.26 26.75
CA ARG A 6 8.14 43.34 25.32
C ARG A 6 8.35 41.96 24.69
N SER A 7 8.87 41.00 25.44
CA SER A 7 9.07 39.62 24.98
C SER A 7 7.74 38.89 24.78
N TYR A 8 6.77 39.12 25.65
CA TYR A 8 5.42 38.56 25.49
C TYR A 8 4.70 39.12 24.26
N ALA A 9 4.86 40.41 23.98
CA ALA A 9 4.28 41.04 22.79
C ALA A 9 4.87 40.44 21.49
N LEU A 10 6.18 40.19 21.45
CA LEU A 10 6.83 39.56 20.29
C LEU A 10 6.38 38.12 20.09
N ILE A 11 6.28 37.34 21.16
CA ILE A 11 5.80 35.94 21.08
C ILE A 11 4.35 35.92 20.60
N ALA A 12 3.48 36.78 21.14
CA ALA A 12 2.09 36.86 20.70
C ALA A 12 1.97 37.24 19.22
N ALA A 13 2.75 38.21 18.75
CA ALA A 13 2.77 38.61 17.34
C ALA A 13 3.26 37.47 16.42
N LEU A 14 4.27 36.72 16.86
CA LEU A 14 4.81 35.60 16.09
C LEU A 14 3.82 34.44 16.01
N VAL A 15 3.14 34.11 17.11
CA VAL A 15 2.09 33.09 17.15
C VAL A 15 0.90 33.49 16.27
N LEU A 16 0.46 34.76 16.35
CA LEU A 16 -0.61 35.28 15.49
C LEU A 16 -0.24 35.23 14.00
N SER A 17 1.00 35.59 13.65
CA SER A 17 1.51 35.51 12.27
C SER A 17 1.55 34.07 11.75
N LEU A 18 1.98 33.12 12.60
CA LEU A 18 1.98 31.70 12.26
C LEU A 18 0.56 31.16 12.08
N LEU A 19 -0.37 31.54 12.96
CA LEU A 19 -1.77 31.16 12.86
C LEU A 19 -2.44 31.74 11.61
N THR A 20 -2.16 32.99 11.24
CA THR A 20 -2.68 33.56 9.99
C THR A 20 -2.08 32.90 8.77
N LEU A 21 -0.78 32.54 8.78
CA LEU A 21 -0.16 31.75 7.70
C LEU A 21 -0.80 30.37 7.53
N VAL A 22 -1.06 29.66 8.63
CA VAL A 22 -1.77 28.37 8.62
C VAL A 22 -3.23 28.54 8.14
N TYR A 23 -3.90 29.60 8.60
CA TYR A 23 -5.29 29.88 8.21
C TYR A 23 -5.41 30.27 6.73
N LEU A 24 -4.51 31.11 6.21
CA LEU A 24 -4.45 31.47 4.80
C LEU A 24 -4.04 30.28 3.93
N GLY A 25 -3.10 29.45 4.37
CA GLY A 25 -2.71 28.22 3.67
C GLY A 25 -3.86 27.19 3.59
N THR A 26 -4.67 27.08 4.64
CA THR A 26 -5.84 26.18 4.66
C THR A 26 -7.04 26.72 3.88
N ARG A 27 -7.17 28.05 3.73
CA ARG A 27 -8.26 28.67 2.97
C ARG A 27 -7.96 28.82 1.48
N GLY A 28 -6.72 29.13 1.10
CA GLY A 28 -6.29 29.16 -0.31
C GLY A 28 -6.37 27.81 -1.01
N SER A 29 -6.39 26.72 -0.24
CA SER A 29 -6.62 25.36 -0.77
C SER A 29 -8.09 25.04 -1.03
N ARG A 30 -9.04 25.87 -0.58
CA ARG A 30 -10.49 25.67 -0.78
C ARG A 30 -11.08 26.42 -1.97
N ASP A 31 -10.50 27.56 -2.33
CA ASP A 31 -11.04 28.40 -3.41
C ASP A 31 -10.39 28.13 -4.79
N ALA A 32 -9.37 27.25 -4.84
CA ALA A 32 -8.84 26.68 -6.08
C ALA A 32 -9.56 25.39 -6.50
N VAL A 33 -10.80 25.19 -6.04
CA VAL A 33 -11.71 24.12 -6.52
C VAL A 33 -12.59 24.71 -7.63
N GLY A 34 -11.94 25.23 -8.66
CA GLY A 34 -12.54 25.41 -9.98
C GLY A 34 -12.07 24.24 -10.83
N GLU A 35 -12.96 23.30 -11.12
CA GLU A 35 -12.70 22.12 -11.99
C GLU A 35 -11.69 21.10 -11.47
N ALA A 36 -11.71 20.79 -10.17
CA ALA A 36 -11.25 19.47 -9.74
C ALA A 36 -12.26 18.44 -10.25
N GLY A 37 -12.00 17.90 -11.44
CA GLY A 37 -12.71 16.74 -11.94
C GLY A 37 -12.70 15.68 -10.86
N GLU A 38 -13.89 15.36 -10.36
CA GLU A 38 -14.13 14.24 -9.47
C GLU A 38 -13.39 13.03 -10.05
N ALA A 39 -12.36 12.54 -9.34
CA ALA A 39 -11.54 11.44 -9.81
C ALA A 39 -12.48 10.26 -10.03
N ALA A 40 -12.79 9.97 -11.29
CA ALA A 40 -13.75 8.94 -11.61
C ALA A 40 -13.23 7.62 -11.02
N PRO A 41 -14.04 6.89 -10.25
CA PRO A 41 -13.65 5.57 -9.76
C PRO A 41 -13.26 4.72 -10.97
N TRP A 42 -12.22 3.90 -10.79
CA TRP A 42 -11.74 3.03 -11.86
C TRP A 42 -12.91 2.22 -12.41
N PRO A 43 -13.12 2.21 -13.73
CA PRO A 43 -14.18 1.39 -14.31
C PRO A 43 -13.91 -0.07 -13.94
N ALA A 44 -14.93 -0.78 -13.46
CA ALA A 44 -14.81 -2.18 -13.04
C ALA A 44 -14.31 -3.10 -14.17
N ASP A 45 -14.46 -2.65 -15.42
CA ASP A 45 -14.02 -3.34 -16.63
C ASP A 45 -12.58 -2.99 -17.07
N ASP A 46 -11.86 -2.13 -16.33
CA ASP A 46 -10.47 -1.84 -16.66
C ASP A 46 -9.67 -3.15 -16.64
N PRO A 47 -9.06 -3.56 -17.77
CA PRO A 47 -8.38 -4.84 -17.89
C PRO A 47 -7.22 -5.01 -16.89
N CYS A 48 -6.76 -3.93 -16.27
CA CYS A 48 -5.72 -3.95 -15.25
C CYS A 48 -6.22 -4.44 -13.88
N VAL A 49 -7.47 -4.12 -13.52
CA VAL A 49 -8.09 -4.50 -12.23
C VAL A 49 -9.30 -5.41 -12.37
N LYS A 50 -9.70 -5.80 -13.59
CA LYS A 50 -10.87 -6.66 -13.85
C LYS A 50 -10.86 -7.99 -13.07
N ASP A 51 -9.68 -8.58 -12.87
CA ASP A 51 -9.53 -9.82 -12.10
C ASP A 51 -9.25 -9.60 -10.62
N ALA A 52 -9.17 -8.33 -10.18
CA ALA A 52 -9.07 -8.04 -8.77
C ALA A 52 -10.41 -8.36 -8.09
N PRO A 53 -10.40 -9.09 -6.97
CA PRO A 53 -11.61 -9.28 -6.21
C PRO A 53 -12.14 -7.90 -5.82
N HIS A 54 -13.42 -7.66 -6.11
CA HIS A 54 -14.13 -6.58 -5.47
C HIS A 54 -14.07 -6.83 -3.97
N PRO A 55 -13.95 -5.78 -3.12
CA PRO A 55 -14.10 -5.95 -1.69
C PRO A 55 -15.54 -6.38 -1.41
N SER A 56 -15.81 -7.67 -1.55
CA SER A 56 -17.00 -8.30 -1.03
C SER A 56 -16.87 -8.31 0.50
N VAL A 57 -18.03 -8.34 1.14
CA VAL A 57 -18.20 -8.34 2.60
C VAL A 57 -17.13 -9.20 3.23
N TRP A 58 -16.32 -8.60 4.11
CA TRP A 58 -15.19 -9.25 4.75
C TRP A 58 -15.67 -10.51 5.48
N ASP A 59 -15.40 -11.67 4.90
CA ASP A 59 -15.55 -12.91 5.63
C ASP A 59 -14.34 -13.07 6.53
N GLU A 60 -14.57 -12.92 7.84
CA GLU A 60 -13.51 -13.04 8.83
C GLU A 60 -12.97 -14.48 8.94
N GLU A 61 -13.64 -15.46 8.34
CA GLU A 61 -13.32 -16.88 8.48
C GLU A 61 -12.31 -17.40 7.44
N GLU A 62 -12.16 -16.73 6.29
CA GLU A 62 -11.33 -17.21 5.17
C GLU A 62 -9.86 -16.71 5.20
N PRO A 63 -8.91 -17.50 4.64
CA PRO A 63 -7.56 -17.02 4.39
C PRO A 63 -7.53 -15.84 3.42
N ARG A 64 -6.68 -14.86 3.71
CA ARG A 64 -6.58 -13.65 2.89
C ARG A 64 -5.17 -13.12 2.81
N LEU A 65 -4.87 -12.57 1.65
CA LEU A 65 -3.67 -11.78 1.43
C LEU A 65 -3.97 -10.34 1.87
N VAL A 66 -3.20 -9.85 2.84
CA VAL A 66 -3.36 -8.53 3.45
C VAL A 66 -2.04 -7.80 3.50
N THR A 67 -2.12 -6.51 3.82
CA THR A 67 -0.98 -5.63 4.06
C THR A 67 -0.01 -5.63 2.88
N LEU A 68 -0.33 -4.85 1.86
CA LEU A 68 0.59 -4.63 0.75
C LEU A 68 1.45 -3.40 1.04
N SER A 69 2.75 -3.61 1.22
CA SER A 69 3.74 -2.55 1.18
C SER A 69 4.66 -2.77 0.00
N HIS A 70 5.17 -1.69 -0.59
CA HIS A 70 6.14 -1.80 -1.66
C HIS A 70 7.15 -0.65 -1.58
N GLY A 71 8.34 -0.90 -2.12
CA GLY A 71 9.41 0.09 -2.17
C GLY A 71 10.78 -0.55 -2.29
N TYR A 72 11.82 0.26 -2.10
CA TYR A 72 13.20 -0.21 -2.21
C TYR A 72 13.72 -0.73 -0.89
N SER A 73 14.25 -1.96 -0.89
CA SER A 73 14.97 -2.54 0.25
C SER A 73 16.34 -3.08 -0.18
N SER A 74 17.29 -3.09 0.75
CA SER A 74 18.58 -3.76 0.59
C SER A 74 18.65 -4.96 1.53
N LYS A 75 19.26 -6.06 1.09
CA LYS A 75 19.49 -7.24 1.95
C LYS A 75 20.51 -6.99 3.06
N SER A 76 21.37 -5.99 2.89
CA SER A 76 22.39 -5.61 3.85
C SER A 76 21.91 -4.43 4.71
N PRO A 77 22.02 -4.53 6.05
CA PRO A 77 21.76 -3.40 6.96
C PRO A 77 22.82 -2.29 6.85
N LEU A 78 23.99 -2.58 6.27
CA LEU A 78 25.07 -1.61 6.04
C LEU A 78 24.94 -0.87 4.70
N GLY A 79 23.82 -1.07 4.00
CA GLY A 79 23.65 -0.63 2.62
C GLY A 79 24.15 -1.67 1.61
N GLY A 80 23.64 -1.56 0.38
CA GLY A 80 23.90 -2.49 -0.72
C GLY A 80 23.00 -2.18 -1.91
N GLU A 81 23.04 -3.05 -2.93
CA GLU A 81 22.13 -2.96 -4.07
C GLU A 81 20.67 -2.95 -3.57
N LYS A 82 19.91 -1.96 -4.04
CA LYS A 82 18.51 -1.79 -3.68
C LYS A 82 17.65 -2.51 -4.70
N HIS A 83 16.76 -3.35 -4.21
CA HIS A 83 15.79 -4.07 -5.02
C HIS A 83 14.40 -3.52 -4.74
N PHE A 84 13.56 -3.47 -5.77
CA PHE A 84 12.16 -3.15 -5.57
C PHE A 84 11.45 -4.38 -5.00
N THR A 85 10.87 -4.23 -3.82
CA THR A 85 10.28 -5.32 -3.06
C THR A 85 8.85 -5.01 -2.67
N ILE A 86 8.05 -6.06 -2.61
CA ILE A 86 6.65 -6.05 -2.20
C ILE A 86 6.54 -6.92 -0.97
N GLY A 87 6.18 -6.32 0.16
CA GLY A 87 5.84 -7.00 1.40
C GLY A 87 4.36 -7.35 1.41
N ALA A 88 4.06 -8.58 1.83
CA ALA A 88 2.69 -9.06 1.97
C ALA A 88 2.56 -9.99 3.18
N SER A 89 1.33 -10.14 3.67
CA SER A 89 0.99 -11.04 4.77
C SER A 89 -0.19 -11.93 4.41
N ILE A 90 -0.14 -13.21 4.76
CA ILE A 90 -1.31 -14.09 4.74
C ILE A 90 -1.86 -14.17 6.15
N ASN A 91 -3.11 -13.75 6.31
CA ASN A 91 -3.86 -13.90 7.54
C ASN A 91 -4.94 -14.97 7.34
N VAL A 92 -5.33 -15.61 8.43
CA VAL A 92 -6.39 -16.61 8.45
C VAL A 92 -7.43 -16.24 9.50
N GLY A 93 -8.65 -16.76 9.33
CA GLY A 93 -9.72 -16.66 10.30
C GLY A 93 -9.54 -17.64 11.46
N ARG A 94 -10.59 -18.38 11.80
CA ARG A 94 -10.58 -19.34 12.91
C ARG A 94 -9.80 -20.62 12.59
N ASN A 95 -9.77 -21.00 11.31
CA ASN A 95 -9.13 -22.21 10.84
C ASN A 95 -7.68 -21.95 10.47
N SER A 96 -6.76 -22.79 10.97
CA SER A 96 -5.36 -22.70 10.53
C SER A 96 -5.20 -23.16 9.09
N LEU A 97 -4.34 -22.48 8.34
CA LEU A 97 -3.98 -22.84 6.98
C LEU A 97 -2.63 -23.54 6.96
N VAL A 98 -2.47 -24.55 6.10
CA VAL A 98 -1.20 -25.24 5.88
C VAL A 98 -0.75 -24.98 4.44
N LEU A 99 0.41 -24.35 4.29
CA LEU A 99 1.01 -24.01 3.00
C LEU A 99 2.28 -24.83 2.77
N HIS A 100 2.67 -25.01 1.52
CA HIS A 100 3.88 -25.77 1.19
C HIS A 100 5.15 -24.94 1.38
N THR A 101 6.26 -25.63 1.65
CA THR A 101 7.62 -25.04 1.65
C THR A 101 8.39 -25.55 0.43
N PRO A 102 9.03 -24.68 -0.37
CA PRO A 102 8.99 -23.21 -0.27
C PRO A 102 7.63 -22.64 -0.68
N LEU A 103 7.19 -21.59 0.04
CA LEU A 103 5.91 -20.90 -0.20
C LEU A 103 5.76 -20.54 -1.67
N ALA A 104 4.63 -20.91 -2.28
CA ALA A 104 4.22 -20.45 -3.61
C ALA A 104 5.37 -20.48 -4.64
N ARG A 105 6.06 -21.63 -4.77
CA ARG A 105 7.18 -21.77 -5.71
C ARG A 105 6.70 -21.45 -7.13
N ARG A 106 7.12 -20.29 -7.67
CA ARG A 106 6.63 -19.73 -8.94
C ARG A 106 5.10 -19.52 -8.96
N GLY A 107 4.50 -19.35 -7.80
CA GLY A 107 3.05 -19.17 -7.62
C GLY A 107 2.65 -17.72 -7.43
N VAL A 108 3.60 -16.77 -7.47
CA VAL A 108 3.30 -15.34 -7.26
C VAL A 108 3.23 -14.59 -8.58
N SER A 109 2.22 -13.75 -8.73
CA SER A 109 2.07 -12.79 -9.83
C SER A 109 1.85 -11.38 -9.28
N VAL A 110 2.45 -10.40 -9.95
CA VAL A 110 2.42 -8.98 -9.59
C VAL A 110 2.00 -8.19 -10.81
N ARG A 111 1.10 -7.21 -10.62
CA ARG A 111 0.77 -6.18 -11.60
C ARG A 111 0.79 -4.80 -10.95
N PHE A 112 1.30 -3.79 -11.65
CA PHE A 112 1.13 -2.39 -11.28
C PHE A 112 0.34 -1.69 -12.38
N CYS A 113 -0.74 -1.02 -11.99
CA CYS A 113 -1.63 -0.29 -12.87
C CYS A 113 -1.45 1.21 -12.66
N ALA A 114 -1.31 1.98 -13.74
CA ALA A 114 -1.13 3.42 -13.69
C ALA A 114 -2.41 4.13 -13.24
N PRO A 115 -2.33 5.20 -12.43
CA PRO A 115 -3.50 5.91 -11.93
C PRO A 115 -4.44 6.36 -13.06
N HIS A 116 -5.73 6.51 -12.74
CA HIS A 116 -6.78 6.97 -13.67
C HIS A 116 -6.96 6.08 -14.91
N GLY A 117 -6.81 4.77 -14.77
CA GLY A 117 -7.03 3.82 -15.88
C GLY A 117 -6.04 3.98 -17.03
N LYS A 118 -4.84 4.51 -16.77
CA LYS A 118 -3.80 4.72 -17.80
C LYS A 118 -3.08 3.42 -18.22
N GLY A 119 -3.60 2.27 -17.81
CA GLY A 119 -3.13 0.95 -18.22
C GLY A 119 -2.02 0.37 -17.33
N LEU A 120 -1.38 -0.70 -17.82
CA LEU A 120 -0.41 -1.49 -17.07
C LEU A 120 0.99 -0.87 -17.10
N MET A 121 1.60 -0.65 -15.95
CA MET A 121 2.98 -0.15 -15.80
C MET A 121 3.99 -1.29 -15.70
N ALA A 122 3.66 -2.33 -14.95
CA ALA A 122 4.53 -3.48 -14.74
C ALA A 122 3.74 -4.77 -14.56
N GLU A 123 4.30 -5.89 -15.01
CA GLU A 123 3.75 -7.23 -14.79
C GLU A 123 4.86 -8.26 -14.67
N ALA A 124 4.73 -9.14 -13.68
CA ALA A 124 5.55 -10.32 -13.55
C ALA A 124 4.72 -11.50 -13.07
N LYS A 125 5.00 -12.69 -13.61
CA LYS A 125 4.35 -13.95 -13.26
C LYS A 125 5.39 -14.99 -12.93
N GLY A 126 5.01 -15.99 -12.17
CA GLY A 126 5.91 -17.08 -11.84
C GLY A 126 7.01 -16.68 -10.87
N LEU A 127 6.79 -15.63 -10.08
CA LEU A 127 7.70 -15.19 -9.03
C LEU A 127 7.64 -16.14 -7.83
N SER A 128 8.72 -16.18 -7.08
CA SER A 128 8.81 -16.87 -5.79
C SER A 128 9.11 -15.85 -4.70
N PRO A 129 8.53 -16.01 -3.50
CA PRO A 129 8.94 -15.24 -2.33
C PRO A 129 10.46 -15.36 -2.08
N LYS A 130 11.11 -14.23 -1.80
CA LYS A 130 12.54 -14.15 -1.50
C LYS A 130 12.84 -14.36 -0.03
N SER A 131 11.93 -13.92 0.84
CA SER A 131 11.97 -14.18 2.27
C SER A 131 10.58 -14.54 2.74
N VAL A 132 10.54 -15.41 3.75
CA VAL A 132 9.34 -15.83 4.44
C VAL A 132 9.67 -15.80 5.92
N GLU A 133 8.97 -14.94 6.66
CA GLU A 133 9.08 -14.84 8.11
C GLU A 133 7.97 -15.70 8.72
N THR A 134 8.36 -16.83 9.29
CA THR A 134 7.47 -17.70 10.04
C THR A 134 8.20 -18.31 11.22
N SER A 135 7.50 -18.44 12.34
CA SER A 135 7.96 -19.15 13.53
C SER A 135 7.82 -20.67 13.43
N ALA A 136 7.13 -21.20 12.41
CA ALA A 136 6.63 -22.59 12.40
C ALA A 136 6.75 -23.31 11.05
N ALA A 137 7.88 -23.16 10.34
CA ALA A 137 8.21 -24.07 9.24
C ALA A 137 8.76 -25.39 9.83
N LYS A 138 7.99 -26.47 9.77
CA LYS A 138 8.44 -27.83 10.09
C LYS A 138 8.07 -28.75 8.93
N ASP A 139 8.98 -29.63 8.55
CA ASP A 139 8.76 -30.75 7.62
C ASP A 139 8.10 -30.38 6.29
N GLY A 140 8.60 -29.34 5.62
CA GLY A 140 8.12 -28.95 4.29
C GLY A 140 6.78 -28.23 4.27
N ALA A 141 6.21 -27.90 5.44
CA ALA A 141 4.96 -27.18 5.57
C ALA A 141 5.09 -25.92 6.44
N ILE A 142 4.30 -24.91 6.13
CA ILE A 142 4.15 -23.67 6.88
C ILE A 142 2.74 -23.64 7.43
N ARG A 143 2.61 -23.63 8.76
CA ARG A 143 1.31 -23.46 9.40
C ARG A 143 1.07 -21.97 9.67
N VAL A 144 -0.04 -21.45 9.16
CA VAL A 144 -0.50 -20.08 9.40
C VAL A 144 -1.66 -20.13 10.39
N THR A 145 -1.56 -19.36 11.46
CA THR A 145 -2.64 -19.19 12.45
C THR A 145 -2.94 -17.72 12.64
N ARG A 146 -4.01 -17.39 13.36
CA ARG A 146 -4.38 -16.00 13.65
C ARG A 146 -3.30 -15.26 14.44
N GLU A 147 -2.64 -15.96 15.35
CA GLU A 147 -1.56 -15.45 16.22
C GLU A 147 -0.22 -15.38 15.50
N GLN A 148 -0.05 -16.17 14.45
CA GLN A 148 1.18 -16.29 13.66
C GLN A 148 0.86 -16.10 12.18
N PRO A 149 0.54 -14.85 11.76
CA PRO A 149 0.35 -14.55 10.34
C PRO A 149 1.66 -14.75 9.58
N LEU A 150 1.55 -15.18 8.33
CA LEU A 150 2.72 -15.43 7.50
C LEU A 150 3.12 -14.16 6.78
N ARG A 151 4.33 -13.65 7.01
CA ARG A 151 4.86 -12.49 6.28
C ARG A 151 5.88 -12.94 5.25
N PHE A 152 5.86 -12.33 4.08
CA PHE A 152 6.82 -12.66 3.04
C PHE A 152 7.11 -11.45 2.16
N MET A 153 8.25 -11.48 1.48
CA MET A 153 8.64 -10.46 0.51
C MET A 153 8.86 -11.08 -0.86
N VAL A 154 8.46 -10.34 -1.88
CA VAL A 154 8.63 -10.68 -3.28
C VAL A 154 9.44 -9.57 -3.93
N GLU A 155 10.42 -9.93 -4.75
CA GLU A 155 11.22 -8.98 -5.51
C GLU A 155 10.62 -8.82 -6.92
N LEU A 156 10.38 -7.57 -7.32
CA LEU A 156 9.93 -7.26 -8.68
C LEU A 156 11.15 -6.96 -9.56
N PRO A 157 11.43 -7.78 -10.58
CA PRO A 157 12.59 -7.55 -11.44
C PRO A 157 12.37 -6.34 -12.38
N PRO A 158 13.42 -5.61 -12.77
CA PRO A 158 13.34 -4.53 -13.78
C PRO A 158 12.69 -4.94 -15.10
N SER A 159 12.84 -6.22 -15.49
CA SER A 159 12.23 -6.77 -16.71
C SER A 159 10.70 -6.85 -16.65
N ALA A 160 10.09 -6.64 -15.49
CA ALA A 160 8.63 -6.55 -15.34
C ALA A 160 8.06 -5.23 -15.87
N LEU A 161 8.88 -4.19 -15.97
CA LEU A 161 8.44 -2.87 -16.41
C LEU A 161 8.07 -2.87 -17.90
N ARG A 162 6.99 -2.18 -18.23
CA ARG A 162 6.70 -1.84 -19.62
C ARG A 162 7.61 -0.72 -20.10
N HIS A 163 7.82 -0.67 -21.42
CA HIS A 163 8.63 0.38 -22.05
C HIS A 163 8.11 1.77 -21.67
N GLY A 164 9.03 2.67 -21.29
CA GLY A 164 8.72 4.03 -20.88
C GLY A 164 8.45 4.23 -19.40
N TYR A 165 8.39 3.16 -18.60
CA TYR A 165 8.30 3.23 -17.14
C TYR A 165 9.62 2.88 -16.47
N SER A 166 9.81 3.47 -15.30
CA SER A 166 10.89 3.22 -14.36
C SER A 166 10.34 2.64 -13.06
N MET A 167 11.20 2.01 -12.25
CA MET A 167 10.79 1.49 -10.93
C MET A 167 10.29 2.60 -10.00
N SER A 168 10.80 3.83 -10.12
CA SER A 168 10.33 4.97 -9.34
C SER A 168 8.90 5.39 -9.68
N ASP A 169 8.46 5.17 -10.92
CA ASP A 169 7.10 5.53 -11.35
C ASP A 169 6.06 4.70 -10.61
N LEU A 170 6.40 3.48 -10.19
CA LEU A 170 5.51 2.58 -9.44
C LEU A 170 5.10 3.12 -8.07
N MET A 171 5.77 4.15 -7.57
CA MET A 171 5.46 4.81 -6.28
C MET A 171 5.05 6.27 -6.44
N ALA A 172 5.13 6.81 -7.67
CA ALA A 172 4.93 8.22 -7.93
C ALA A 172 3.45 8.53 -8.13
N SER A 173 2.95 9.60 -7.50
CA SER A 173 1.61 10.10 -7.79
C SER A 173 1.57 10.93 -9.08
N THR A 174 0.40 10.97 -9.71
CA THR A 174 0.09 11.84 -10.85
C THR A 174 -1.18 12.63 -10.57
N PRO A 175 -1.10 13.96 -10.32
CA PRO A 175 0.11 14.80 -10.39
C PRO A 175 1.13 14.52 -9.27
N PRO A 176 2.40 14.91 -9.44
CA PRO A 176 3.43 14.70 -8.42
C PRO A 176 3.06 15.34 -7.08
N ARG A 177 3.33 14.61 -5.99
CA ARG A 177 3.05 15.04 -4.60
C ARG A 177 1.56 15.18 -4.29
N SER A 178 0.68 14.57 -5.08
CA SER A 178 -0.73 14.45 -4.70
C SER A 178 -0.88 13.71 -3.38
N ASN A 179 -1.92 14.06 -2.62
CA ASN A 179 -2.38 13.37 -1.43
C ASN A 179 -3.64 12.51 -1.70
N ASP A 180 -4.13 12.47 -2.94
CA ASP A 180 -5.23 11.62 -3.35
C ASP A 180 -4.72 10.20 -3.65
N ALA A 181 -5.36 9.18 -3.06
CA ALA A 181 -5.01 7.79 -3.29
C ALA A 181 -5.25 7.36 -4.75
N ALA A 182 -6.22 7.96 -5.45
CA ALA A 182 -6.52 7.66 -6.85
C ALA A 182 -5.38 8.08 -7.80
N ASP A 183 -4.52 9.00 -7.37
CA ASP A 183 -3.38 9.49 -8.13
C ASP A 183 -2.17 8.56 -8.05
N TYR A 184 -2.21 7.49 -7.25
CA TYR A 184 -1.13 6.53 -7.10
C TYR A 184 -1.36 5.26 -7.94
N PRO A 185 -0.27 4.59 -8.37
CA PRO A 185 -0.37 3.29 -9.00
C PRO A 185 -1.03 2.25 -8.10
N VAL A 186 -1.83 1.38 -8.70
CA VAL A 186 -2.51 0.27 -8.03
C VAL A 186 -1.68 -1.01 -8.21
N LEU A 187 -1.19 -1.56 -7.11
CA LEU A 187 -0.54 -2.87 -7.05
C LEU A 187 -1.61 -3.97 -6.90
N VAL A 188 -1.57 -4.98 -7.76
CA VAL A 188 -2.31 -6.23 -7.62
C VAL A 188 -1.32 -7.36 -7.40
N LEU A 189 -1.46 -8.08 -6.28
CA LEU A 189 -0.65 -9.24 -5.93
C LEU A 189 -1.53 -10.48 -5.88
N THR A 190 -1.12 -11.54 -6.58
CA THR A 190 -1.77 -12.84 -6.56
C THR A 190 -0.81 -13.90 -6.07
N VAL A 191 -1.27 -14.77 -5.17
CA VAL A 191 -0.51 -15.87 -4.60
C VAL A 191 -1.28 -17.16 -4.80
N SER A 192 -0.67 -18.11 -5.49
CA SER A 192 -1.15 -19.48 -5.66
C SER A 192 -0.20 -20.44 -4.96
N ASP A 193 -0.75 -21.38 -4.20
CA ASP A 193 -0.01 -22.45 -3.52
C ASP A 193 -0.88 -23.72 -3.56
N PRO A 194 -0.31 -24.94 -3.65
CA PRO A 194 -1.10 -26.16 -3.61
C PRO A 194 -1.87 -26.37 -2.29
N GLY A 195 -1.50 -25.66 -1.21
CA GLY A 195 -2.25 -25.65 0.05
C GLY A 195 -3.44 -24.68 0.07
N LEU A 196 -3.74 -24.00 -1.04
CA LEU A 196 -4.88 -23.08 -1.18
C LEU A 196 -5.90 -23.67 -2.16
N ASP A 197 -7.19 -23.58 -1.80
CA ASP A 197 -8.28 -24.01 -2.67
C ASP A 197 -8.47 -23.07 -3.88
N ALA A 198 -8.10 -21.80 -3.72
CA ALA A 198 -8.10 -20.78 -4.75
C ALA A 198 -6.94 -19.79 -4.56
N PRO A 199 -6.47 -19.11 -5.62
CA PRO A 199 -5.46 -18.07 -5.49
C PRO A 199 -5.93 -16.94 -4.55
N LEU A 200 -5.06 -16.52 -3.63
CA LEU A 200 -5.30 -15.34 -2.83
C LEU A 200 -4.91 -14.11 -3.64
N VAL A 201 -5.74 -13.08 -3.63
CA VAL A 201 -5.51 -11.84 -4.37
C VAL A 201 -5.64 -10.65 -3.41
N ALA A 202 -4.71 -9.71 -3.50
CA ALA A 202 -4.77 -8.44 -2.79
C ALA A 202 -4.52 -7.28 -3.75
N VAL A 203 -5.14 -6.14 -3.47
CA VAL A 203 -4.97 -4.90 -4.21
C VAL A 203 -4.59 -3.79 -3.26
N SER A 204 -3.56 -3.00 -3.61
CA SER A 204 -3.24 -1.79 -2.86
C SER A 204 -4.25 -0.72 -3.24
N PHE A 205 -5.06 -0.29 -2.27
CA PHE A 205 -5.95 0.87 -2.35
C PHE A 205 -6.86 0.92 -3.59
N LYS A 206 -8.15 0.62 -3.37
CA LYS A 206 -9.22 0.95 -4.32
C LYS A 206 -9.61 2.43 -4.12
N PRO A 207 -9.80 3.23 -5.18
CA PRO A 207 -10.18 4.66 -5.10
C PRO A 207 -11.41 4.99 -4.25
N ASP A 208 -12.25 4.01 -3.93
CA ASP A 208 -13.49 4.21 -3.17
C ASP A 208 -13.27 4.29 -1.65
N SER A 209 -12.06 4.00 -1.15
CA SER A 209 -11.77 4.18 0.27
C SER A 209 -11.58 5.66 0.57
N THR A 210 -12.55 6.25 1.27
CA THR A 210 -12.41 7.56 1.92
C THR A 210 -11.00 7.70 2.52
N PRO A 211 -10.35 8.86 2.33
CA PRO A 211 -8.98 9.07 2.79
C PRO A 211 -8.86 8.69 4.27
N THR A 212 -7.85 7.87 4.58
CA THR A 212 -7.48 7.45 5.93
C THR A 212 -6.91 8.65 6.71
N ALA A 213 -7.72 9.69 6.91
CA ALA A 213 -7.43 10.83 7.76
C ALA A 213 -7.87 10.60 9.22
N GLN A 214 -8.33 9.39 9.58
CA GLN A 214 -8.81 9.09 10.94
C GLN A 214 -7.85 8.24 11.80
N ALA A 215 -6.57 8.13 11.44
CA ALA A 215 -5.57 7.45 12.27
C ALA A 215 -4.76 8.37 13.21
N LEU A 216 -5.09 9.67 13.30
CA LEU A 216 -4.53 10.56 14.33
C LEU A 216 -5.67 11.13 15.17
N GLY A 217 -5.76 10.61 16.40
CA GLY A 217 -6.87 10.82 17.31
C GLY A 217 -7.17 12.28 17.63
N VAL A 218 -8.45 12.62 17.52
CA VAL A 218 -9.07 13.63 18.35
C VAL A 218 -10.20 12.93 19.10
N LEU A 219 -9.97 12.68 20.40
CA LEU A 219 -11.04 12.25 21.30
C LEU A 219 -12.10 13.37 21.36
N PRO A 220 -13.40 13.09 21.22
CA PRO A 220 -14.42 14.05 21.59
C PRO A 220 -14.34 14.27 23.10
N ARG A 221 -14.05 15.52 23.51
CA ARG A 221 -14.32 15.93 24.89
C ARG A 221 -15.83 16.03 25.05
N SER A 222 -16.36 15.21 25.94
CA SER A 222 -17.66 15.37 26.59
C SER A 222 -17.73 16.69 27.37
#